data_AF-A0A661PC72-F1
#
_entry.id   AF-A0A661PC72-F1
#
_cell.length_a   1.000
_cell.length_b   1.000
_cell.length_c   1.000
_cell.angle_alpha   90.00
_cell.angle_beta   90.00
_cell.angle_gamma   90.00
#
_symmetry.space_group_name_H-M   'P 1'
#
loop_
_entity.id
_entity.type
_entity.pdbx_description
1 polymer ?
#
loop_
_entity_poly.entity_id
_entity_poly.type
_entity_poly.pdbx_seq_one_letter_code
_entity_poly.pdbx_strand_id
1 'polypeptide(L)'
;MKEEVRYRESHLRSILKAFSWRIVATCTTFAIVYLVTGRTAVAISIAGIEVIVKMVVYYFHERAWQLLPRGTIRKLLKKKQE
;
A
#
# COMPACT_ATOMS: atom_id res chain seq x y z
N MET A 1 36.34 -8.63 2.14
CA MET A 1 35.11 -9.44 2.16
C MET A 1 34.11 -8.73 3.07
N LYS A 2 33.22 -7.90 2.51
CA LYS A 2 32.21 -7.19 3.30
C LYS A 2 31.13 -8.20 3.64
N GLU A 3 30.90 -8.43 4.93
CA GLU A 3 29.81 -9.27 5.41
C GLU A 3 28.48 -8.65 4.97
N GLU A 4 27.90 -9.22 3.91
CA GLU A 4 26.51 -8.99 3.54
C GLU A 4 25.64 -9.62 4.64
N VAL A 5 25.33 -8.83 5.66
CA VAL A 5 24.33 -9.18 6.68
C VAL A 5 23.01 -9.38 5.95
N ARG A 6 22.70 -10.65 5.64
CA ARG A 6 21.41 -11.04 5.07
C ARG A 6 20.33 -10.76 6.11
N TYR A 7 19.78 -9.55 6.08
CA TYR A 7 18.64 -9.16 6.89
C TYR A 7 17.43 -9.97 6.41
N ARG A 8 17.19 -11.12 7.03
CA ARG A 8 15.87 -11.76 6.99
C ARG A 8 14.92 -10.75 7.64
N GLU A 9 14.15 -10.02 6.85
CA GLU A 9 13.01 -9.27 7.37
C GLU A 9 12.15 -10.26 8.14
N SER A 10 12.19 -10.19 9.47
CA SER A 10 11.25 -10.93 10.29
C SER A 10 9.86 -10.42 9.96
N HIS A 11 8.90 -11.33 9.71
CA HIS A 11 7.51 -10.99 9.39
C HIS A 11 6.92 -9.96 10.37
N LEU A 12 7.39 -9.98 11.63
CA LEU A 12 7.04 -9.02 12.67
C LEU A 12 7.52 -7.59 12.37
N ARG A 13 8.71 -7.43 11.79
CA ARG A 13 9.24 -6.10 11.42
C ARG A 13 8.47 -5.50 10.25
N SER A 14 8.09 -6.30 9.26
CA SER A 14 7.27 -5.83 8.13
C SER A 14 5.86 -5.43 8.59
N ILE A 15 5.26 -6.16 9.54
CA ILE A 15 3.97 -5.78 10.17
C ILE A 15 4.11 -4.47 10.95
N LEU A 16 5.14 -4.33 11.80
CA LEU A 16 5.38 -3.09 12.57
C LEU A 16 5.63 -1.88 11.67
N LYS A 17 6.36 -2.08 10.56
CA LYS A 17 6.61 -1.06 9.55
C LYS A 17 5.32 -0.66 8.83
N ALA A 18 4.49 -1.63 8.44
CA ALA A 18 3.18 -1.37 7.84
C ALA A 18 2.24 -0.63 8.81
N PHE A 19 2.27 -0.98 10.09
CA PHE A 19 1.48 -0.31 11.12
C PHE A 19 1.94 1.13 11.35
N SER A 20 3.25 1.36 11.45
CA SER A 20 3.81 2.72 11.54
C SER A 20 3.41 3.58 10.35
N TRP A 21 3.48 3.02 9.14
CA TRP A 21 3.05 3.72 7.94
C TRP A 21 1.55 4.04 7.95
N ARG A 22 0.72 3.14 8.47
CA ARG A 22 -0.74 3.35 8.60
C ARG A 22 -1.07 4.50 9.55
N ILE A 23 -0.38 4.60 10.69
CA ILE A 23 -0.57 5.72 11.63
C ILE A 23 -0.19 7.04 10.97
N VAL A 24 1.00 7.10 10.34
CA VAL A 24 1.48 8.31 9.67
C VAL A 24 0.51 8.75 8.58
N ALA A 25 0.05 7.83 7.74
CA ALA A 25 -0.90 8.13 6.67
C ALA A 25 -2.22 8.71 7.20
N THR A 26 -2.82 8.09 8.22
CA THR A 26 -4.08 8.59 8.81
C THR A 26 -3.88 9.96 9.47
N CYS A 27 -2.77 10.17 10.18
CA CYS A 27 -2.43 11.45 10.77
C CYS A 27 -2.24 12.54 9.71
N THR A 28 -1.58 12.23 8.60
CA THR A 28 -1.38 13.17 7.49
C THR A 28 -2.71 13.58 6.87
N THR A 29 -3.62 12.64 6.57
CA THR A 29 -4.93 12.99 6.01
C THR A 29 -5.74 13.84 6.98
N PHE A 30 -5.78 13.46 8.26
CA PHE A 30 -6.45 14.24 9.29
C PHE A 30 -5.89 15.67 9.37
N ALA A 31 -4.57 15.82 9.39
CA ALA A 31 -3.91 17.12 9.44
C ALA A 31 -4.22 17.96 8.19
N ILE A 32 -4.16 17.39 6.99
CA ILE A 32 -4.49 18.09 5.74
C ILE A 32 -5.94 18.59 5.77
N VAL A 33 -6.89 17.72 6.11
CA VAL A 33 -8.31 18.08 6.13
C VAL A 33 -8.59 19.12 7.20
N TYR A 34 -7.97 18.99 8.37
CA TYR A 34 -8.11 19.96 9.45
C TYR A 34 -7.52 21.32 9.06
N LEU A 35 -6.36 21.37 8.44
CA LEU A 35 -5.75 22.63 7.97
C LEU A 35 -6.58 23.30 6.88
N VAL A 36 -7.20 22.53 5.98
CA VAL A 36 -8.02 23.08 4.89
C VAL A 36 -9.39 23.56 5.40
N THR A 37 -10.02 22.83 6.33
CA THR A 37 -11.42 23.07 6.72
C THR A 37 -11.56 23.82 8.04
N GLY A 38 -10.56 23.72 8.93
CA GLY A 38 -10.61 24.24 10.31
C GLY A 38 -11.60 23.54 11.24
N ARG A 39 -12.32 22.51 10.77
CA ARG A 39 -13.38 21.80 11.52
C ARG A 39 -12.97 20.35 11.79
N THR A 40 -12.81 20.00 13.06
CA THR A 40 -12.44 18.64 13.51
C THR A 40 -13.47 17.58 13.09
N ALA A 41 -14.77 17.90 13.14
CA ALA A 41 -15.83 16.97 12.73
C ALA A 41 -15.66 16.48 11.29
N VAL A 42 -15.31 17.39 10.37
CA VAL A 42 -15.10 17.05 8.95
C VAL A 42 -13.83 16.22 8.77
N ALA A 43 -12.77 16.53 9.51
CA ALA A 43 -11.52 15.77 9.49
C ALA A 43 -11.70 14.31 9.95
N ILE A 44 -12.50 14.08 10.99
CA ILE A 44 -12.83 12.72 11.46
C ILE A 44 -13.66 11.97 10.41
N SER A 45 -14.68 12.63 9.83
CA SER A 45 -15.50 12.00 8.79
C SER A 45 -14.68 11.60 7.57
N ILE A 46 -13.79 12.47 7.10
CA ILE A 46 -12.93 12.16 5.93
C ILE A 46 -11.94 11.05 6.26
N ALA A 47 -11.29 11.07 7.43
CA ALA A 47 -10.40 10.00 7.85
C ALA A 47 -11.11 8.63 7.91
N GLY A 48 -12.37 8.60 8.38
CA GLY A 48 -13.18 7.38 8.37
C GLY A 48 -13.51 6.89 6.95
N ILE A 49 -13.92 7.80 6.07
CA ILE A 49 -14.22 7.47 4.66
C ILE A 49 -12.95 6.98 3.94
N GLU A 50 -11.80 7.59 4.21
CA GLU A 50 -10.52 7.23 3.59
C GLU A 50 -10.17 5.74 3.82
N VAL A 51 -10.43 5.22 5.02
CA VAL A 51 -10.19 3.80 5.33
C VAL A 51 -11.06 2.89 4.45
N ILE A 52 -12.35 3.22 4.30
CA ILE A 52 -13.29 2.46 3.46
C ILE A 52 -12.86 2.56 1.99
N VAL A 53 -12.55 3.76 1.51
CA VAL A 53 -12.09 3.99 0.13
C VAL A 53 -10.83 3.19 -0.15
N LYS A 54 -9.84 3.20 0.75
CA LYS A 54 -8.62 2.38 0.59
C LYS A 54 -8.92 0.89 0.55
N MET A 55 -9.85 0.39 1.36
CA MET A 55 -10.25 -1.03 1.29
C MET A 55 -10.88 -1.37 -0.06
N VAL A 56 -11.80 -0.55 -0.55
CA VAL A 56 -12.46 -0.73 -1.84
C VAL A 56 -11.44 -0.67 -2.98
N VAL A 57 -10.60 0.36 -3.00
CA VAL A 57 -9.55 0.54 -4.02
C VAL A 57 -8.55 -0.61 -3.98
N TYR A 58 -8.13 -1.07 -2.79
CA TYR A 58 -7.22 -2.21 -2.67
C TYR A 58 -7.85 -3.50 -3.24
N TYR A 59 -9.12 -3.76 -2.93
CA TYR A 59 -9.84 -4.90 -3.47
C TYR A 59 -9.90 -4.86 -5.01
N PHE A 60 -10.29 -3.72 -5.58
CA PHE A 60 -10.31 -3.54 -7.04
C PHE A 60 -8.92 -3.61 -7.67
N HIS A 61 -7.90 -3.06 -7.01
CA HIS A 61 -6.51 -3.14 -7.47
C HIS A 61 -6.03 -4.59 -7.54
N GLU A 62 -6.26 -5.38 -6.50
CA GLU A 62 -5.91 -6.80 -6.48
C GLU A 62 -6.70 -7.57 -7.55
N ARG A 63 -8.00 -7.25 -7.72
CA ARG A 63 -8.82 -7.87 -8.76
C ARG A 63 -8.35 -7.53 -10.17
N ALA A 64 -7.97 -6.28 -10.41
CA ALA A 64 -7.36 -5.83 -11.67
C ALA A 64 -6.02 -6.54 -11.92
N TRP A 65 -5.21 -6.74 -10.88
CA TRP A 65 -3.97 -7.52 -10.97
C TRP A 65 -4.21 -9.00 -11.29
N GLN A 66 -5.28 -9.60 -10.76
CA GLN A 66 -5.65 -10.97 -11.09
C GLN A 66 -6.17 -11.11 -12.53
N LEU A 67 -6.81 -10.07 -13.06
CA LEU A 67 -7.30 -10.01 -14.44
C LEU A 67 -6.15 -9.86 -15.45
N LEU A 68 -5.01 -9.30 -15.04
CA LEU A 68 -3.82 -9.24 -15.88
C LEU A 68 -3.18 -10.63 -15.99
N PRO A 69 -3.09 -11.22 -17.20
CA PRO A 69 -2.51 -12.55 -17.37
C PRO A 69 -1.03 -12.54 -17.03
N ARG A 70 -0.68 -13.01 -15.83
CA ARG A 70 0.70 -13.17 -15.32
C ARG A 70 1.56 -14.17 -16.12
N GLY A 71 1.01 -14.81 -17.15
CA GLY A 71 1.67 -15.88 -17.93
C GLY A 71 2.24 -15.49 -19.29
N THR A 72 1.88 -14.34 -19.88
CA THR A 72 2.24 -14.06 -21.28
C THR A 72 3.66 -13.48 -21.43
N ILE A 73 4.12 -12.67 -20.48
CA ILE A 73 5.45 -12.03 -20.57
C ILE A 73 6.58 -13.08 -20.51
N ARG A 74 6.42 -14.13 -19.69
CA ARG A 74 7.42 -15.21 -19.59
C ARG A 74 7.46 -16.10 -20.85
N LYS A 75 6.32 -16.31 -21.52
CA LYS A 75 6.25 -17.07 -22.78
C LYS A 75 6.88 -16.33 -23.96
N LEU A 76 6.73 -15.01 -24.02
CA LEU A 76 7.34 -14.18 -25.06
C LEU A 76 8.87 -14.09 -24.94
N LEU A 77 9.41 -14.04 -23.73
CA LEU A 77 10.86 -14.05 -23.50
C LEU A 77 11.50 -15.41 -23.86
N LYS A 78 10.80 -16.53 -23.64
CA LYS A 78 11.33 -17.86 -23.99
C LYS A 78 11.35 -18.11 -25.51
N LYS A 79 10.39 -17.56 -26.26
CA LYS A 79 10.27 -17.74 -27.71
C LYS A 79 11.33 -16.98 -28.53
N LYS A 80 12.04 -16.02 -27.93
CA LYS A 80 13.11 -15.25 -28.61
C LYS A 80 14.51 -15.88 -28.43
N GLN A 81 14.59 -17.08 -27.88
CA GLN A 81 15.86 -17.79 -27.62
C GLN A 81 15.90 -19.17 -28.31
N GLU A 82 14.92 -19.48 -29.15
CA GLU A 82 14.93 -20.57 -30.15
C GLU A 82 14.96 -19.93 -31.54
#